data_AF-A0A947NPI7-F1
#
_entry.id   AF-A0A947NPI7-F1
#
_cell.length_a   1.000
_cell.length_b   1.000
_cell.length_c   1.000
_cell.angle_alpha   90.00
_cell.angle_beta   90.00
_cell.angle_gamma   90.00
#
_symmetry.space_group_name_H-M   'P 1'
#
loop_
_entity.id
_entity.type
_entity.pdbx_description
1 polymer ?
#
loop_
_entity_poly.entity_id
_entity_poly.type
_entity_poly.pdbx_seq_one_letter_code
_entity_poly.pdbx_strand_id
1 'polypeptide(L)'
;MPVDDKVSITTNVGSKVDNNNKSFSLNWSTNLFSTGHVYYKKNSEAGYSSAGSDTLSIDHEVKLENLELSIYNYYFVSTSTPGTVYKSDIMMFEIIGANVPQGPNGDDGDTGPSKDLPLEGENLNGDNENGRTITVTNQNLYNSLKGKIILKVEENGEAYYINPKSQEMYFLGRPKDAFSIMRRQGIGITSSNLTKIPIGLSNLTGLDSDSDGLPDLLEDAIGTDKDTSDTDGDGNNDKLELENGYSPSGSGKIIIDNNFIKGQIGKIFLQVERNGEAWYINPADSKRYFLGRPADAFSVMRNLGLGISNNNFDSL
;
A
#
# COMPACT_ATOMS: atom_id res chain seq x y z
N MET A 1 10.97 -0.50 -9.31
CA MET A 1 9.97 0.25 -8.52
C MET A 1 8.90 0.76 -9.49
N PRO A 2 7.66 0.97 -9.05
CA PRO A 2 6.63 1.57 -9.89
C PRO A 2 7.09 2.94 -10.38
N VAL A 3 6.76 3.30 -11.63
CA VAL A 3 7.17 4.57 -12.27
C VAL A 3 6.04 5.61 -12.29
N ASP A 4 4.82 5.18 -11.98
CA ASP A 4 3.63 6.01 -11.83
C ASP A 4 2.72 5.40 -10.73
N ASP A 5 1.60 6.06 -10.44
CA ASP A 5 0.57 5.55 -9.53
C ASP A 5 -0.57 4.83 -10.28
N LYS A 6 -0.33 4.36 -11.52
CA LYS A 6 -1.35 3.65 -12.29
C LYS A 6 -1.44 2.17 -11.95
N VAL A 7 -2.66 1.82 -11.57
CA VAL A 7 -3.37 0.54 -11.77
C VAL A 7 -2.98 -0.28 -13.01
N SER A 8 -2.05 -1.24 -12.98
CA SER A 8 -1.88 -2.19 -14.09
C SER A 8 -1.72 -3.64 -13.64
N ILE A 9 -2.12 -4.57 -14.52
CA ILE A 9 -2.03 -6.02 -14.31
C ILE A 9 -0.64 -6.50 -14.73
N THR A 10 0.01 -7.28 -13.87
CA THR A 10 1.40 -7.74 -14.06
C THR A 10 1.52 -9.22 -14.39
N THR A 11 0.46 -9.99 -14.20
CA THR A 11 0.39 -11.43 -14.46
C THR A 11 -0.78 -11.78 -15.36
N ASN A 12 -0.76 -12.97 -15.96
CA ASN A 12 -1.94 -13.50 -16.65
C ASN A 12 -3.05 -13.75 -15.62
N VAL A 13 -4.25 -13.27 -15.92
CA VAL A 13 -5.43 -13.47 -15.07
C VAL A 13 -5.83 -14.95 -15.09
N GLY A 14 -5.82 -15.61 -13.94
CA GLY A 14 -6.25 -16.99 -13.79
C GLY A 14 -7.71 -17.09 -13.36
N SER A 15 -8.52 -17.87 -14.07
CA SER A 15 -9.91 -18.13 -13.70
C SER A 15 -10.23 -19.63 -13.66
N LYS A 16 -11.13 -20.03 -12.76
CA LYS A 16 -11.54 -21.43 -12.59
C LYS A 16 -13.03 -21.52 -12.25
N VAL A 17 -13.75 -22.34 -13.00
CA VAL A 17 -15.14 -22.72 -12.70
C VAL A 17 -15.16 -24.11 -12.08
N ASP A 18 -15.90 -24.28 -10.99
CA ASP A 18 -16.20 -25.58 -10.39
C ASP A 18 -17.72 -25.78 -10.35
N ASN A 19 -18.23 -26.56 -11.32
CA ASN A 19 -19.65 -26.85 -11.46
C ASN A 19 -20.20 -27.76 -10.35
N ASN A 20 -19.36 -28.60 -9.74
CA ASN A 20 -19.79 -29.49 -8.67
C ASN A 20 -20.10 -28.68 -7.41
N ASN A 21 -19.23 -27.72 -7.10
CA ASN A 21 -19.38 -26.82 -5.96
C ASN A 21 -20.13 -25.53 -6.29
N LYS A 22 -20.55 -25.36 -7.55
CA LYS A 22 -21.18 -24.14 -8.09
C LYS A 22 -20.42 -22.88 -7.66
N SER A 23 -19.12 -22.88 -7.95
CA SER A 23 -18.22 -21.81 -7.53
C SER A 23 -17.33 -21.35 -8.67
N PHE A 24 -16.83 -20.13 -8.53
CA PHE A 24 -15.90 -19.50 -9.46
C PHE A 24 -14.77 -18.84 -8.69
N SER A 25 -13.54 -18.99 -9.16
CA SER A 25 -12.37 -18.35 -8.57
C SER A 25 -11.63 -17.54 -9.63
N LEU A 26 -11.18 -16.35 -9.25
CA LEU A 26 -10.38 -15.44 -10.06
C LEU A 26 -9.13 -15.02 -9.29
N ASN A 27 -7.97 -15.07 -9.92
CA ASN A 27 -6.73 -14.53 -9.39
C ASN A 27 -6.02 -13.62 -10.40
N TRP A 28 -5.35 -12.59 -9.90
CA TRP A 28 -4.54 -11.67 -10.70
C TRP A 28 -3.54 -10.94 -9.81
N SER A 29 -2.50 -10.37 -10.44
CA SER A 29 -1.53 -9.51 -9.74
C SER A 29 -1.45 -8.13 -10.37
N THR A 30 -1.08 -7.14 -9.55
CA THR A 30 -0.94 -5.74 -9.96
C THR A 30 0.49 -5.22 -9.75
N ASN A 31 0.82 -4.11 -10.40
CA ASN A 31 2.10 -3.41 -10.23
C ASN A 31 2.18 -2.57 -8.94
N LEU A 32 1.03 -2.30 -8.33
CA LEU A 32 0.85 -1.46 -7.16
C LEU A 32 -0.11 -2.11 -6.18
N PHE A 33 0.16 -1.95 -4.88
CA PHE A 33 -0.81 -2.34 -3.85
C PHE A 33 -2.19 -1.72 -4.13
N SER A 34 -3.18 -2.59 -4.33
CA SER A 34 -4.55 -2.23 -4.66
C SER A 34 -5.56 -3.05 -3.87
N THR A 35 -6.81 -2.60 -3.79
CA THR A 35 -7.92 -3.49 -3.41
C THR A 35 -8.22 -4.43 -4.58
N GLY A 36 -8.99 -5.48 -4.33
CA GLY A 36 -9.37 -6.42 -5.39
C GLY A 36 -10.81 -6.86 -5.26
N HIS A 37 -11.64 -6.48 -6.24
CA HIS A 37 -13.07 -6.81 -6.26
C HIS A 37 -13.49 -7.39 -7.60
N VAL A 38 -14.31 -8.43 -7.56
CA VAL A 38 -15.02 -8.99 -8.70
C VAL A 38 -16.48 -8.55 -8.62
N TYR A 39 -16.95 -7.96 -9.71
CA TYR A 39 -18.34 -7.63 -9.92
C TYR A 39 -18.92 -8.65 -10.88
N TYR A 40 -20.01 -9.31 -10.49
CA TYR A 40 -20.64 -10.37 -11.28
C TYR A 40 -22.16 -10.25 -11.29
N LYS A 41 -22.78 -10.72 -12.36
CA LYS A 41 -24.25 -10.83 -12.46
C LYS A 41 -24.66 -11.94 -13.41
N LYS A 42 -25.85 -12.49 -13.23
CA LYS A 42 -26.46 -13.34 -14.25
C LYS A 42 -26.80 -12.51 -15.48
N ASN A 43 -26.76 -13.10 -16.67
CA ASN A 43 -27.18 -12.43 -17.91
C ASN A 43 -28.60 -11.88 -17.86
N SER A 44 -29.48 -12.56 -17.11
CA SER A 44 -30.88 -12.16 -16.90
C SER A 44 -31.06 -11.00 -15.92
N GLU A 45 -30.01 -10.59 -15.20
CA GLU A 45 -30.07 -9.56 -14.17
C GLU A 45 -29.54 -8.21 -14.66
N ALA A 46 -30.18 -7.13 -14.19
CA ALA A 46 -29.76 -5.78 -14.54
C ALA A 46 -28.50 -5.35 -13.77
N GLY A 47 -28.44 -5.60 -12.46
CA GLY A 47 -27.37 -5.12 -11.56
C GLY A 47 -26.27 -6.12 -11.28
N TYR A 48 -25.09 -5.61 -10.92
CA TYR A 48 -23.94 -6.42 -10.47
C TYR A 48 -23.95 -6.59 -8.95
N SER A 49 -23.71 -7.82 -8.51
CA SER A 49 -23.23 -8.13 -7.17
C SER A 49 -21.71 -7.98 -7.13
N SER A 50 -21.11 -7.89 -5.93
CA SER A 50 -19.67 -7.78 -5.76
C SER A 50 -19.15 -8.66 -4.64
N ALA A 51 -17.96 -9.23 -4.85
CA ALA A 51 -17.18 -9.91 -3.82
C ALA A 51 -15.71 -9.50 -3.96
N GLY A 52 -14.96 -9.49 -2.86
CA GLY A 52 -13.57 -9.05 -2.89
C GLY A 52 -13.03 -8.69 -1.52
N SER A 53 -11.92 -7.98 -1.53
CA SER A 53 -11.25 -7.49 -0.33
C SER A 53 -10.85 -6.02 -0.49
N ASP A 54 -11.14 -5.24 0.55
CA ASP A 54 -10.61 -3.89 0.74
C ASP A 54 -9.15 -3.88 1.24
N THR A 55 -8.59 -5.06 1.52
CA THR A 55 -7.19 -5.19 1.92
C THR A 55 -6.29 -4.96 0.70
N LEU A 56 -5.31 -4.09 0.88
CA LEU A 56 -4.36 -3.76 -0.18
C LEU A 56 -3.35 -4.88 -0.37
N SER A 57 -3.32 -5.48 -1.55
CA SER A 57 -2.38 -6.52 -1.95
C SER A 57 -1.87 -6.24 -3.37
N ILE A 58 -0.75 -6.87 -3.73
CA ILE A 58 -0.32 -6.99 -5.12
C ILE A 58 -0.84 -8.27 -5.77
N ASP A 59 -1.20 -9.27 -4.97
CA ASP A 59 -1.79 -10.52 -5.41
C ASP A 59 -3.23 -10.62 -4.90
N HIS A 60 -4.15 -10.92 -5.80
CA HIS A 60 -5.57 -10.96 -5.52
C HIS A 60 -6.13 -12.33 -5.84
N GLU A 61 -6.99 -12.81 -4.95
CA GLU A 61 -7.82 -13.99 -5.18
C GLU A 61 -9.24 -13.68 -4.68
N VAL A 62 -10.23 -13.96 -5.52
CA VAL A 62 -11.65 -13.83 -5.18
C VAL A 62 -12.36 -15.11 -5.54
N LYS A 63 -13.08 -15.68 -4.56
CA LYS A 63 -13.91 -16.85 -4.72
C LYS A 63 -15.38 -16.48 -4.56
N LEU A 64 -16.17 -16.84 -5.56
CA LEU A 64 -17.64 -16.76 -5.55
C LEU A 64 -18.18 -18.15 -5.26
N GLU A 65 -19.06 -18.28 -4.27
CA GLU A 65 -19.64 -19.56 -3.84
C GLU A 65 -21.16 -19.52 -3.91
N ASN A 66 -21.79 -20.69 -3.84
CA ASN A 66 -23.25 -20.85 -3.84
C ASN A 66 -23.94 -20.22 -5.05
N LEU A 67 -23.32 -20.33 -6.24
CA LEU A 67 -23.87 -19.78 -7.46
C LEU A 67 -25.04 -20.62 -8.00
N GLU A 68 -25.94 -19.98 -8.73
CA GLU A 68 -27.04 -20.65 -9.41
C GLU A 68 -26.63 -21.08 -10.82
N LEU A 69 -27.42 -21.98 -11.42
CA LEU A 69 -27.18 -22.38 -12.81
C LEU A 69 -27.49 -21.20 -13.73
N SER A 70 -26.47 -20.63 -14.36
CA SER A 70 -26.61 -19.48 -15.25
C SER A 70 -25.32 -19.17 -15.99
N ILE A 71 -25.43 -18.28 -16.98
CA ILE A 71 -24.29 -17.57 -17.54
C ILE A 71 -24.13 -16.27 -16.76
N TYR A 72 -22.92 -16.05 -16.28
CA TYR A 72 -22.54 -14.87 -15.54
C TYR A 72 -21.63 -13.98 -16.39
N ASN A 73 -21.93 -12.68 -16.41
CA ASN A 73 -20.96 -11.68 -16.80
C ASN A 73 -20.22 -11.19 -15.56
N TYR A 74 -18.92 -10.98 -15.69
CA TYR A 74 -18.13 -10.41 -14.62
C TYR A 74 -17.04 -9.48 -15.16
N TYR A 75 -16.62 -8.56 -14.32
CA TYR A 75 -15.39 -7.80 -14.48
C TYR A 75 -14.74 -7.66 -13.10
N PHE A 76 -13.45 -7.36 -13.07
CA PHE A 76 -12.77 -7.09 -11.81
C PHE A 76 -12.17 -5.69 -11.80
N VAL A 77 -12.00 -5.17 -10.60
CA VAL A 77 -11.52 -3.83 -10.32
C VAL A 77 -10.42 -3.92 -9.29
N SER A 78 -9.33 -3.22 -9.57
CA SER A 78 -8.26 -2.96 -8.61
C SER A 78 -8.09 -1.47 -8.42
N THR A 79 -8.25 -1.01 -7.19
CA THR A 79 -8.11 0.40 -6.85
C THR A 79 -6.89 0.58 -5.97
N SER A 80 -5.90 1.32 -6.46
CA SER A 80 -4.74 1.69 -5.65
C SER A 80 -5.12 2.66 -4.54
N THR A 81 -4.21 2.77 -3.59
CA THR A 81 -4.28 3.75 -2.52
C THR A 81 -4.40 5.20 -3.01
N PRO A 82 -3.64 5.66 -4.03
CA PRO A 82 -3.86 6.96 -4.66
C PRO A 82 -5.21 7.14 -5.36
N GLY A 83 -6.10 6.14 -5.35
CA GLY A 83 -7.42 6.21 -5.97
C GLY A 83 -7.41 5.88 -7.47
N THR A 84 -6.26 5.54 -8.03
CA THR A 84 -6.17 5.10 -9.42
C THR A 84 -6.79 3.73 -9.58
N VAL A 85 -7.68 3.59 -10.56
CA VAL A 85 -8.50 2.39 -10.77
C VAL A 85 -8.05 1.67 -12.05
N TYR A 86 -7.79 0.37 -11.95
CA TYR A 86 -7.84 -0.55 -13.07
C TYR A 86 -9.21 -1.24 -13.09
N LYS A 87 -9.85 -1.29 -14.26
CA LYS A 87 -11.08 -2.05 -14.48
C LYS A 87 -10.85 -2.95 -15.70
N SER A 88 -11.10 -4.24 -15.56
CA SER A 88 -11.01 -5.19 -16.67
C SER A 88 -12.15 -4.99 -17.68
N ASP A 89 -11.98 -5.57 -18.85
CA ASP A 89 -13.10 -5.83 -19.75
C ASP A 89 -14.11 -6.78 -19.09
N ILE A 90 -15.34 -6.77 -19.60
CA ILE A 90 -16.37 -7.72 -19.19
C ILE A 90 -16.08 -9.07 -19.82
N MET A 91 -15.98 -10.09 -18.99
CA MET A 91 -15.80 -11.49 -19.35
C MET A 91 -17.02 -12.30 -18.92
N MET A 92 -17.06 -13.57 -19.30
CA MET A 92 -18.15 -14.48 -18.93
C MET A 92 -17.65 -15.80 -18.38
N PHE A 93 -18.44 -16.41 -17.51
CA PHE A 93 -18.34 -17.81 -17.13
C PHE A 93 -19.73 -18.43 -17.00
N GLU A 94 -19.81 -19.75 -17.00
CA GLU A 94 -21.08 -20.46 -16.91
C GLU A 94 -21.04 -21.45 -15.74
N ILE A 95 -22.11 -21.48 -14.95
CA ILE A 95 -22.36 -22.53 -13.97
C ILE A 95 -23.44 -23.44 -14.55
N ILE A 96 -23.05 -24.67 -14.86
CA ILE A 96 -23.96 -25.69 -15.37
C ILE A 96 -24.27 -26.73 -14.29
N GLY A 97 -25.36 -27.48 -14.48
CA GLY A 97 -25.69 -28.60 -13.60
C GLY A 97 -24.58 -29.66 -13.64
N ALA A 98 -24.28 -30.26 -12.49
CA ALA A 98 -23.33 -31.37 -12.44
C ALA A 98 -23.81 -32.51 -13.35
N ASN A 99 -23.00 -32.89 -14.34
CA ASN A 99 -23.20 -34.16 -15.02
C ASN A 99 -22.88 -35.28 -14.02
N VAL A 100 -23.84 -36.19 -13.83
CA VAL A 100 -23.65 -37.45 -13.10
C VAL A 100 -22.43 -38.17 -13.72
N PRO A 101 -21.46 -38.65 -12.93
CA PRO A 101 -20.31 -39.34 -13.49
C PRO A 101 -20.74 -40.69 -14.05
N GLN A 102 -20.49 -40.93 -15.34
CA GLN A 102 -20.30 -42.29 -15.84
C GLN A 102 -18.88 -42.73 -15.45
N GLY A 103 -18.77 -43.86 -14.76
CA GLY A 103 -17.55 -44.67 -14.75
C GLY A 103 -17.90 -46.13 -14.99
N PRO A 104 -16.93 -47.07 -15.04
CA PRO A 104 -15.53 -46.95 -15.42
C PRO A 104 -15.19 -47.89 -16.60
N ASN A 105 -14.01 -47.73 -17.24
CA ASN A 105 -13.25 -48.73 -18.02
C ASN A 105 -11.86 -48.06 -18.23
N GLY A 106 -10.75 -48.47 -17.61
CA GLY A 106 -9.97 -49.72 -17.80
C GLY A 106 -9.29 -49.71 -19.18
N ASP A 107 -7.99 -49.93 -19.42
CA ASP A 107 -6.77 -50.17 -18.64
C ASP A 107 -5.61 -50.13 -19.68
N ASP A 108 -4.37 -49.98 -19.19
CA ASP A 108 -3.06 -50.36 -19.75
C ASP A 108 -2.33 -49.55 -20.85
N GLY A 109 -1.03 -49.28 -20.58
CA GLY A 109 -0.01 -49.44 -21.63
C GLY A 109 1.15 -48.43 -21.81
N ASP A 110 2.00 -48.22 -20.78
CA ASP A 110 3.48 -48.30 -20.81
C ASP A 110 4.45 -47.37 -21.62
N THR A 111 5.60 -47.12 -20.96
CA THR A 111 7.00 -46.72 -21.33
C THR A 111 7.41 -45.26 -21.68
N GLY A 112 8.33 -44.71 -20.85
CA GLY A 112 8.99 -43.38 -20.91
C GLY A 112 10.17 -43.24 -21.90
N PRO A 113 11.33 -42.57 -21.59
CA PRO A 113 11.72 -41.73 -20.43
C PRO A 113 12.45 -40.39 -20.78
N SER A 114 12.89 -39.67 -19.73
CA SER A 114 14.00 -38.68 -19.65
C SER A 114 13.70 -37.22 -20.07
N LYS A 115 14.19 -36.13 -19.44
CA LYS A 115 15.45 -35.88 -18.70
C LYS A 115 15.30 -34.79 -17.63
N ASP A 116 16.10 -34.95 -16.58
CA ASP A 116 16.52 -33.98 -15.57
C ASP A 116 17.27 -32.76 -16.15
N LEU A 117 17.18 -31.59 -15.49
CA LEU A 117 18.26 -31.00 -14.66
C LEU A 117 17.89 -29.57 -14.16
N PRO A 118 18.53 -29.09 -13.08
CA PRO A 118 17.97 -28.15 -12.09
C PRO A 118 18.48 -26.72 -12.26
N LEU A 119 17.90 -25.79 -11.52
CA LEU A 119 18.58 -24.54 -11.16
C LEU A 119 18.59 -24.36 -9.65
N GLU A 120 19.76 -24.64 -9.08
CA GLU A 120 20.22 -24.17 -7.79
C GLU A 120 20.20 -22.63 -7.76
N GLY A 121 19.78 -22.08 -6.62
CA GLY A 121 19.78 -20.65 -6.34
C GLY A 121 19.94 -20.44 -4.84
N GLU A 122 21.18 -20.60 -4.40
CA GLU A 122 21.81 -20.10 -3.17
C GLU A 122 20.99 -19.99 -1.88
N ASN A 123 21.31 -20.94 -1.00
CA ASN A 123 21.00 -20.95 0.42
C ASN A 123 21.85 -19.87 1.14
N LEU A 124 21.31 -18.67 1.33
CA LEU A 124 21.91 -17.67 2.23
C LEU A 124 21.41 -17.91 3.66
N ASN A 125 21.94 -18.96 4.29
CA ASN A 125 21.97 -19.07 5.74
C ASN A 125 22.97 -18.05 6.29
N GLY A 126 22.49 -16.84 6.53
CA GLY A 126 23.07 -15.89 7.48
C GLY A 126 21.92 -15.42 8.36
N ASP A 127 22.01 -15.68 9.66
CA ASP A 127 21.00 -15.31 10.66
C ASP A 127 20.59 -13.84 10.53
N ASN A 128 19.45 -13.60 9.87
CA ASN A 128 18.86 -12.29 9.70
C ASN A 128 17.97 -12.00 10.92
N GLU A 129 18.52 -11.39 11.97
CA GLU A 129 17.73 -10.66 12.98
C GLU A 129 17.08 -9.36 12.44
N ASN A 130 16.95 -9.22 11.12
CA ASN A 130 16.44 -8.03 10.46
C ASN A 130 14.93 -8.12 10.24
N GLY A 131 14.18 -7.71 11.26
CA GLY A 131 12.76 -7.39 11.18
C GLY A 131 11.86 -8.45 11.81
N ARG A 132 11.70 -8.41 13.15
CA ARG A 132 10.61 -9.14 13.82
C ARG A 132 9.28 -8.51 13.39
N THR A 133 8.62 -9.17 12.43
CA THR A 133 7.22 -8.92 12.11
C THR A 133 6.37 -9.67 13.13
N ILE A 134 5.39 -9.00 13.72
CA ILE A 134 4.48 -9.60 14.71
C ILE A 134 3.06 -9.42 14.20
N THR A 135 2.33 -10.52 14.03
CA THR A 135 0.90 -10.48 13.65
C THR A 135 0.08 -9.92 14.82
N VAL A 136 -0.78 -8.95 14.53
CA VAL A 136 -1.70 -8.36 15.49
C VAL A 136 -2.98 -9.20 15.49
N THR A 137 -3.28 -9.87 16.60
CA THR A 137 -4.40 -10.79 16.72
C THR A 137 -5.67 -10.12 17.25
N ASN A 138 -5.54 -9.03 17.99
CA ASN A 138 -6.65 -8.30 18.59
C ASN A 138 -7.20 -7.24 17.63
N GLN A 139 -8.34 -7.54 17.02
CA GLN A 139 -8.95 -6.68 16.01
C GLN A 139 -9.32 -5.28 16.52
N ASN A 140 -9.72 -5.15 17.79
CA ASN A 140 -10.11 -3.87 18.36
C ASN A 140 -8.89 -2.96 18.52
N LEU A 141 -7.80 -3.51 19.08
CA LEU A 141 -6.54 -2.77 19.20
C LEU A 141 -5.96 -2.45 17.84
N TYR A 142 -5.93 -3.42 16.92
CA TYR A 142 -5.52 -3.18 15.53
C TYR A 142 -6.30 -2.03 14.90
N ASN A 143 -7.62 -2.04 14.96
CA ASN A 143 -8.44 -0.97 14.37
C ASN A 143 -8.13 0.41 14.97
N SER A 144 -7.76 0.47 16.25
CA SER A 144 -7.42 1.72 16.94
C SER A 144 -5.99 2.21 16.70
N LEU A 145 -5.08 1.32 16.30
CA LEU A 145 -3.65 1.59 16.19
C LEU A 145 -3.08 1.40 14.78
N LYS A 146 -3.85 0.85 13.83
CA LYS A 146 -3.40 0.64 12.46
C LYS A 146 -2.92 1.93 11.84
N GLY A 147 -1.77 1.86 11.17
CA GLY A 147 -1.11 2.99 10.57
C GLY A 147 -0.37 3.90 11.56
N LYS A 148 -0.46 3.66 12.88
CA LYS A 148 0.30 4.40 13.89
C LYS A 148 1.68 3.79 14.09
N ILE A 149 2.57 4.64 14.55
CA ILE A 149 3.83 4.24 15.17
C ILE A 149 3.55 4.21 16.67
N ILE A 150 3.83 3.08 17.31
CA ILE A 150 3.65 2.90 18.76
C ILE A 150 5.02 2.79 19.44
N LEU A 151 5.11 3.33 20.66
CA LEU A 151 6.31 3.33 21.48
C LEU A 151 6.03 2.60 22.79
N LYS A 152 6.78 1.53 23.08
CA LYS A 152 6.72 0.87 24.39
C LYS A 152 7.41 1.74 25.43
N VAL A 153 6.61 2.52 26.17
CA VAL A 153 7.12 3.54 27.11
C VAL A 153 7.53 2.97 28.47
N GLU A 154 7.11 1.74 28.79
CA GLU A 154 7.41 1.04 30.05
C GLU A 154 8.64 0.11 29.94
N GLU A 155 9.37 0.19 28.82
CA GLU A 155 10.55 -0.62 28.47
C GLU A 155 11.66 0.30 27.90
N ASN A 156 12.54 -0.23 27.05
CA ASN A 156 13.63 0.50 26.39
C ASN A 156 13.18 1.53 25.32
N GLY A 157 11.89 1.89 25.23
CA GLY A 157 11.38 2.84 24.23
C GLY A 157 11.31 2.27 22.82
N GLU A 158 11.12 0.95 22.69
CA GLU A 158 11.03 0.25 21.41
C GLU A 158 9.87 0.78 20.56
N ALA A 159 10.15 1.04 19.27
CA ALA A 159 9.18 1.59 18.33
C ALA A 159 8.71 0.52 17.33
N TYR A 160 7.41 0.52 17.04
CA TYR A 160 6.79 -0.39 16.07
C TYR A 160 5.87 0.39 15.13
N TYR A 161 5.91 0.08 13.84
CA TYR A 161 4.91 0.55 12.87
C TYR A 161 3.84 -0.52 12.68
N ILE A 162 2.57 -0.21 12.94
CA ILE A 162 1.46 -1.13 12.69
C ILE A 162 0.97 -0.90 11.27
N ASN A 163 1.24 -1.84 10.39
CA ASN A 163 0.88 -1.74 9.00
C ASN A 163 -0.64 -1.83 8.82
N PRO A 164 -1.30 -0.81 8.23
CA PRO A 164 -2.75 -0.80 8.06
C PRO A 164 -3.26 -1.76 6.99
N LYS A 165 -2.34 -2.48 6.30
CA LYS A 165 -2.66 -3.46 5.26
C LYS A 165 -2.57 -4.90 5.78
N SER A 166 -1.43 -5.28 6.35
CA SER A 166 -1.14 -6.67 6.64
C SER A 166 -1.57 -7.13 8.03
N GLN A 167 -2.07 -6.21 8.87
CA GLN A 167 -2.35 -6.51 10.28
C GLN A 167 -1.12 -7.05 11.01
N GLU A 168 0.04 -6.54 10.62
CA GLU A 168 1.32 -6.84 11.22
C GLU A 168 1.93 -5.56 11.78
N MET A 169 2.71 -5.71 12.85
CA MET A 169 3.59 -4.67 13.32
C MET A 169 5.05 -4.99 13.04
N TYR A 170 5.78 -3.96 12.65
CA TYR A 170 7.17 -4.02 12.26
C TYR A 170 8.02 -3.31 13.29
N PHE A 171 8.93 -4.03 13.92
CA PHE A 171 9.90 -3.42 14.83
C PHE A 171 10.83 -2.47 14.07
N LEU A 172 10.87 -1.20 14.49
CA LEU A 172 11.62 -0.15 13.79
C LEU A 172 13.08 -0.08 14.26
N GLY A 173 13.42 -0.63 15.43
CA GLY A 173 14.81 -0.80 15.87
C GLY A 173 15.68 0.45 15.68
N ARG A 174 16.75 0.31 14.88
CA ARG A 174 17.69 1.40 14.58
C ARG A 174 17.23 2.23 13.37
N PRO A 175 17.66 3.50 13.26
CA PRO A 175 17.23 4.40 12.17
C PRO A 175 17.32 3.80 10.74
N LYS A 176 18.42 3.10 10.42
CA LYS A 176 18.62 2.48 9.09
C LYS A 176 17.66 1.33 8.82
N ASP A 177 17.35 0.56 9.86
CA ASP A 177 16.46 -0.60 9.77
C ASP A 177 15.02 -0.12 9.61
N ALA A 178 14.61 0.87 10.42
CA ALA A 178 13.32 1.56 10.30
C ALA A 178 13.10 2.13 8.90
N PHE A 179 14.10 2.84 8.36
CA PHE A 179 14.04 3.42 7.02
C PHE A 179 13.83 2.36 5.94
N SER A 180 14.55 1.24 6.04
CA SER A 180 14.44 0.13 5.10
C SER A 180 13.05 -0.53 5.15
N ILE A 181 12.50 -0.70 6.36
CA ILE A 181 11.14 -1.19 6.56
C ILE A 181 10.13 -0.22 5.95
N MET A 182 10.22 1.07 6.29
CA MET A 182 9.28 2.07 5.81
C MET A 182 9.24 2.16 4.29
N ARG A 183 10.40 2.17 3.64
CA ARG A 183 10.46 2.15 2.17
C ARG A 183 9.87 0.87 1.60
N ARG A 184 10.13 -0.30 2.20
CA ARG A 184 9.58 -1.58 1.74
C ARG A 184 8.06 -1.65 1.87
N GLN A 185 7.50 -1.04 2.90
CA GLN A 185 6.04 -0.97 3.12
C GLN A 185 5.38 0.14 2.29
N GLY A 186 6.19 1.01 1.67
CA GLY A 186 5.77 2.16 0.91
C GLY A 186 4.98 1.81 -0.35
N ILE A 187 4.03 2.68 -0.68
CA ILE A 187 3.17 2.57 -1.87
C ILE A 187 3.57 3.65 -2.85
N GLY A 188 3.65 3.34 -4.15
CA GLY A 188 3.88 4.36 -5.17
C GLY A 188 2.80 5.44 -5.15
N ILE A 189 3.20 6.71 -5.28
CA ILE A 189 2.30 7.86 -5.44
C ILE A 189 2.91 8.89 -6.40
N THR A 190 2.09 9.53 -7.23
CA THR A 190 2.52 10.67 -8.04
C THR A 190 2.60 11.95 -7.22
N SER A 191 3.34 12.94 -7.73
CA SER A 191 3.43 14.27 -7.13
C SER A 191 2.06 14.93 -7.05
N SER A 192 1.23 14.78 -8.11
CA SER A 192 -0.12 15.36 -8.17
C SER A 192 -1.07 14.82 -7.10
N ASN A 193 -1.00 13.52 -6.77
CA ASN A 193 -1.80 12.96 -5.69
C ASN A 193 -1.21 13.27 -4.32
N LEU A 194 0.12 13.31 -4.20
CA LEU A 194 0.77 13.64 -2.94
C LEU A 194 0.47 15.09 -2.50
N THR A 195 0.49 16.06 -3.43
CA THR A 195 0.25 17.49 -3.14
C THR A 195 -1.12 17.75 -2.49
N LYS A 196 -2.10 16.89 -2.72
CA LYS A 196 -3.44 16.95 -2.10
C LYS A 196 -3.45 16.72 -0.59
N ILE A 197 -2.34 16.21 -0.02
CA ILE A 197 -2.18 15.96 1.41
C ILE A 197 -1.33 17.08 2.02
N PRO A 198 -1.78 17.84 3.02
CA PRO A 198 -1.00 18.94 3.58
C PRO A 198 0.34 18.46 4.16
N ILE A 199 1.39 19.25 4.03
CA ILE A 199 2.71 18.90 4.55
C ILE A 199 2.84 19.23 6.05
N GLY A 200 3.49 18.34 6.79
CA GLY A 200 3.93 18.58 8.17
C GLY A 200 5.28 19.26 8.20
N LEU A 201 5.32 20.49 8.73
CA LEU A 201 6.54 21.32 8.82
C LEU A 201 7.18 21.28 10.22
N SER A 202 6.85 20.26 11.02
CA SER A 202 7.48 20.06 12.33
C SER A 202 8.66 19.09 12.21
N ASN A 203 9.66 19.25 13.07
CA ASN A 203 10.86 18.39 13.13
C ASN A 203 11.70 18.42 11.85
N LEU A 204 11.74 19.57 11.17
CA LEU A 204 12.62 19.79 10.03
C LEU A 204 14.07 19.87 10.51
N THR A 205 14.96 19.08 9.89
CA THR A 205 16.39 19.09 10.20
C THR A 205 17.20 18.99 8.91
N GLY A 206 18.38 19.58 8.89
CA GLY A 206 19.25 19.55 7.71
C GLY A 206 19.93 20.88 7.47
N LEU A 207 20.63 20.96 6.34
CA LEU A 207 21.08 22.22 5.77
C LEU A 207 19.85 22.96 5.23
N ASP A 208 19.86 24.28 5.37
CA ASP A 208 18.85 25.23 4.90
C ASP A 208 19.66 26.38 4.27
N SER A 209 19.79 26.34 2.94
CA SER A 209 20.76 27.14 2.18
C SER A 209 20.33 28.59 2.02
N ASP A 210 19.05 28.88 1.94
CA ASP A 210 18.50 30.24 1.80
C ASP A 210 17.93 30.83 3.11
N SER A 211 17.89 30.02 4.19
CA SER A 211 17.43 30.41 5.52
C SER A 211 15.96 30.82 5.60
N ASP A 212 15.10 30.30 4.72
CA ASP A 212 13.64 30.49 4.81
C ASP A 212 12.98 29.59 5.88
N GLY A 213 13.72 28.57 6.34
CA GLY A 213 13.31 27.61 7.34
C GLY A 213 12.83 26.26 6.80
N LEU A 214 12.99 25.98 5.51
CA LEU A 214 12.89 24.67 4.88
C LEU A 214 14.30 24.08 4.66
N PRO A 215 14.54 22.80 5.01
CA PRO A 215 15.81 22.18 4.68
C PRO A 215 15.91 21.82 3.19
N ASP A 216 17.09 21.95 2.59
CA ASP A 216 17.37 21.67 1.17
C ASP A 216 16.80 20.33 0.68
N LEU A 217 16.92 19.27 1.50
CA LEU A 217 16.42 17.94 1.13
C LEU A 217 14.90 17.87 1.07
N LEU A 218 14.21 18.65 1.90
CA LEU A 218 12.77 18.76 1.83
C LEU A 218 12.36 19.55 0.58
N GLU A 219 13.08 20.63 0.28
CA GLU A 219 12.86 21.47 -0.89
C GLU A 219 13.03 20.69 -2.19
N ASP A 220 14.12 19.90 -2.32
CA ASP A 220 14.31 18.94 -3.41
C ASP A 220 13.11 17.98 -3.55
N ALA A 221 12.52 17.54 -2.43
CA ALA A 221 11.42 16.59 -2.41
C ALA A 221 10.07 17.21 -2.80
N ILE A 222 9.85 18.49 -2.51
CA ILE A 222 8.62 19.21 -2.88
C ILE A 222 8.74 19.98 -4.20
N GLY A 223 9.97 20.26 -4.65
CA GLY A 223 10.30 20.91 -5.91
C GLY A 223 10.37 22.42 -5.83
N THR A 224 10.77 22.94 -4.67
CA THR A 224 11.20 24.32 -4.51
C THR A 224 12.69 24.46 -4.80
N ASP A 225 13.15 25.68 -5.04
CA ASP A 225 14.56 25.99 -5.26
C ASP A 225 15.22 26.34 -3.93
N LYS A 226 16.01 25.38 -3.42
CA LYS A 226 16.74 25.45 -2.14
C LYS A 226 17.70 26.63 -1.97
N ASP A 227 18.03 27.32 -3.05
CA ASP A 227 18.92 28.48 -3.03
C ASP A 227 18.13 29.80 -3.07
N THR A 228 16.79 29.75 -3.05
CA THR A 228 15.89 30.92 -3.13
C THR A 228 14.69 30.82 -2.19
N SER A 229 14.59 31.76 -1.25
CA SER A 229 13.52 31.71 -0.24
C SER A 229 12.10 31.81 -0.79
N ASP A 230 11.93 32.34 -2.00
CA ASP A 230 10.65 32.58 -2.67
C ASP A 230 10.81 32.02 -4.09
N THR A 231 10.44 30.75 -4.26
CA THR A 231 10.70 29.97 -5.48
C THR A 231 9.91 30.52 -6.67
N ASP A 232 8.66 30.94 -6.47
CA ASP A 232 7.80 31.42 -7.56
C ASP A 232 7.81 32.95 -7.74
N GLY A 233 8.46 33.68 -6.83
CA GLY A 233 8.72 35.11 -6.92
C GLY A 233 7.49 35.97 -6.64
N ASP A 234 6.50 35.44 -5.93
CA ASP A 234 5.24 36.15 -5.64
C ASP A 234 5.32 37.09 -4.41
N GLY A 235 6.45 37.07 -3.70
CA GLY A 235 6.75 37.91 -2.54
C GLY A 235 6.48 37.24 -1.19
N ASN A 236 6.09 35.96 -1.17
CA ASN A 236 5.99 35.15 0.04
C ASN A 236 7.07 34.07 0.00
N ASN A 237 7.66 33.72 1.15
CA ASN A 237 8.64 32.65 1.16
C ASN A 237 7.97 31.26 1.17
N ASP A 238 8.67 30.26 0.66
CA ASP A 238 8.13 28.93 0.39
C ASP A 238 7.55 28.30 1.66
N LYS A 239 8.24 28.46 2.80
CA LYS A 239 7.73 28.01 4.09
C LYS A 239 6.41 28.64 4.48
N LEU A 240 6.29 29.97 4.39
CA LEU A 240 5.09 30.71 4.78
C LEU A 240 3.91 30.31 3.90
N GLU A 241 4.16 30.06 2.62
CA GLU A 241 3.14 29.56 1.72
C GLU A 241 2.63 28.19 2.14
N LEU A 242 3.53 27.23 2.42
CA LEU A 242 3.15 25.90 2.89
C LEU A 242 2.40 25.95 4.24
N GLU A 243 2.78 26.84 5.15
CA GLU A 243 2.07 27.07 6.41
C GLU A 243 0.63 27.58 6.19
N ASN A 244 0.43 28.42 5.17
CA ASN A 244 -0.86 29.01 4.82
C ASN A 244 -1.65 28.23 3.75
N GLY A 245 -1.10 27.11 3.25
CA GLY A 245 -1.72 26.26 2.24
C GLY A 245 -1.65 26.82 0.81
N TYR A 246 -0.65 27.65 0.53
CA TYR A 246 -0.30 28.15 -0.80
C TYR A 246 0.79 27.29 -1.44
N SER A 247 0.92 27.39 -2.76
CA SER A 247 1.82 26.58 -3.56
C SER A 247 3.14 27.33 -3.77
N PRO A 248 4.28 26.83 -3.27
CA PRO A 248 5.54 27.58 -3.33
C PRO A 248 6.17 27.66 -4.72
N SER A 249 5.73 26.81 -5.64
CA SER A 249 6.28 26.73 -7.00
C SER A 249 5.23 27.08 -8.06
N GLY A 250 4.19 27.84 -7.70
CA GLY A 250 3.13 28.19 -8.63
C GLY A 250 1.93 28.86 -7.97
N SER A 251 1.16 29.60 -8.75
CA SER A 251 0.13 30.48 -8.22
C SER A 251 -0.97 29.81 -7.36
N GLY A 252 -1.27 30.42 -6.21
CA GLY A 252 -2.51 30.22 -5.47
C GLY A 252 -2.49 29.10 -4.44
N LYS A 253 -3.69 28.68 -3.98
CA LYS A 253 -3.83 27.68 -2.91
C LYS A 253 -3.63 26.25 -3.42
N ILE A 254 -2.95 25.44 -2.62
CA ILE A 254 -2.88 24.00 -2.83
C ILE A 254 -4.29 23.41 -2.69
N ILE A 255 -4.68 22.59 -3.66
CA ILE A 255 -5.97 21.88 -3.63
C ILE A 255 -5.85 20.68 -2.70
N ILE A 256 -6.35 20.85 -1.47
CA ILE A 256 -6.40 19.78 -0.47
C ILE A 256 -7.67 18.94 -0.64
N ASP A 257 -7.53 17.62 -0.66
CA ASP A 257 -8.65 16.68 -0.78
C ASP A 257 -8.79 15.85 0.50
N ASN A 258 -9.67 16.29 1.40
CA ASN A 258 -9.93 15.61 2.68
C ASN A 258 -10.52 14.21 2.52
N ASN A 259 -11.25 13.93 1.44
CA ASN A 259 -11.80 12.59 1.21
C ASN A 259 -10.70 11.64 0.77
N PHE A 260 -9.82 12.11 -0.11
CA PHE A 260 -8.61 11.39 -0.46
C PHE A 260 -7.77 11.08 0.77
N ILE A 261 -7.46 12.10 1.59
CA ILE A 261 -6.59 11.98 2.78
C ILE A 261 -7.09 10.94 3.78
N LYS A 262 -8.41 10.86 4.04
CA LYS A 262 -8.99 9.85 4.96
C LYS A 262 -8.58 8.42 4.60
N GLY A 263 -8.47 8.12 3.31
CA GLY A 263 -8.01 6.82 2.82
C GLY A 263 -6.51 6.61 2.94
N GLN A 264 -5.72 7.67 3.19
CA GLN A 264 -4.26 7.64 3.19
C GLN A 264 -3.64 7.62 4.58
N ILE A 265 -4.43 7.84 5.62
CA ILE A 265 -3.98 7.91 7.00
C ILE A 265 -3.16 6.67 7.38
N GLY A 266 -1.98 6.93 7.95
CA GLY A 266 -1.06 5.93 8.49
C GLY A 266 -0.29 5.13 7.43
N LYS A 267 -0.46 5.46 6.15
CA LYS A 267 0.28 4.84 5.06
C LYS A 267 1.63 5.51 4.87
N ILE A 268 2.54 4.75 4.29
CA ILE A 268 3.83 5.25 3.80
C ILE A 268 3.75 5.27 2.29
N PHE A 269 4.15 6.39 1.70
CA PHE A 269 4.23 6.58 0.26
C PHE A 269 5.67 6.69 -0.20
N LEU A 270 5.91 6.26 -1.44
CA LEU A 270 7.12 6.51 -2.20
C LEU A 270 6.74 7.32 -3.43
N GLN A 271 7.31 8.51 -3.61
CA GLN A 271 7.15 9.27 -4.84
C GLN A 271 7.81 8.52 -6.00
N VAL A 272 7.07 8.33 -7.09
CA VAL A 272 7.52 7.52 -8.24
C VAL A 272 8.05 8.35 -9.41
N GLU A 273 7.79 9.65 -9.41
CA GLU A 273 8.13 10.57 -10.50
C GLU A 273 9.43 11.38 -10.23
N ARG A 274 10.07 11.14 -9.09
CA ARG A 274 11.29 11.84 -8.64
C ARG A 274 12.34 10.84 -8.14
N ASN A 275 12.96 11.07 -6.97
CA ASN A 275 14.07 10.25 -6.46
C ASN A 275 13.62 9.13 -5.51
N GLY A 276 12.33 8.81 -5.44
CA GLY A 276 11.83 7.77 -4.54
C GLY A 276 11.72 8.26 -3.10
N GLU A 277 11.36 9.52 -2.91
CA GLU A 277 11.15 10.19 -1.62
C GLU A 277 10.05 9.47 -0.83
N ALA A 278 10.30 9.24 0.45
CA ALA A 278 9.38 8.53 1.32
C ALA A 278 8.60 9.50 2.21
N TRP A 279 7.30 9.24 2.38
CA TRP A 279 6.38 10.12 3.10
C TRP A 279 5.47 9.30 4.02
N TYR A 280 5.35 9.69 5.28
CA TYR A 280 4.40 9.09 6.23
C TYR A 280 3.19 10.00 6.43
N ILE A 281 1.99 9.47 6.28
CA ILE A 281 0.76 10.22 6.52
C ILE A 281 0.34 10.02 7.97
N ASN A 282 0.53 11.02 8.80
CA ASN A 282 0.33 10.89 10.24
C ASN A 282 -1.17 10.83 10.60
N PRO A 283 -1.64 9.78 11.33
CA PRO A 283 -3.03 9.68 11.75
C PRO A 283 -3.53 10.75 12.71
N ALA A 284 -2.63 11.44 13.42
CA ALA A 284 -3.05 12.44 14.40
C ALA A 284 -3.48 13.76 13.78
N ASP A 285 -2.86 14.18 12.67
CA ASP A 285 -3.05 15.50 12.06
C ASP A 285 -3.38 15.46 10.55
N SER A 286 -3.40 14.26 9.95
CA SER A 286 -3.67 14.06 8.52
C SER A 286 -2.66 14.73 7.58
N LYS A 287 -1.45 15.03 8.07
CA LYS A 287 -0.37 15.62 7.28
C LYS A 287 0.64 14.58 6.80
N ARG A 288 1.29 14.86 5.67
CA ARG A 288 2.42 14.09 5.16
C ARG A 288 3.73 14.59 5.77
N TYR A 289 4.55 13.68 6.26
CA TYR A 289 5.87 13.95 6.83
C TYR A 289 6.95 13.33 5.98
N PHE A 290 7.91 14.13 5.58
CA PHE A 290 9.05 13.67 4.80
C PHE A 290 9.94 12.78 5.65
N LEU A 291 10.27 11.60 5.15
CA LEU A 291 11.13 10.64 5.83
C LEU A 291 12.60 10.72 5.36
N GLY A 292 12.90 11.53 4.33
CA GLY A 292 14.23 11.93 3.88
C GLY A 292 15.35 10.92 4.12
N ARG A 293 16.18 11.20 5.14
CA ARG A 293 17.28 10.33 5.59
C ARG A 293 16.83 9.45 6.76
N PRO A 294 17.55 8.37 7.06
CA PRO A 294 17.25 7.52 8.22
C PRO A 294 17.09 8.28 9.56
N ALA A 295 17.88 9.34 9.78
CA ALA A 295 17.77 10.16 10.99
C ALA A 295 16.49 11.02 11.02
N ASP A 296 16.05 11.55 9.87
CA ASP A 296 14.81 12.32 9.74
C ASP A 296 13.62 11.40 9.98
N ALA A 297 13.59 10.25 9.29
CA ALA A 297 12.58 9.22 9.47
C ALA A 297 12.45 8.80 10.94
N PHE A 298 13.57 8.55 11.60
CA PHE A 298 13.58 8.17 13.01
C PHE A 298 13.04 9.29 13.92
N SER A 299 13.38 10.55 13.64
CA SER A 299 12.88 11.70 14.40
C SER A 299 11.37 11.87 14.23
N VAL A 300 10.87 11.77 12.99
CA VAL A 300 9.42 11.74 12.70
C VAL A 300 8.74 10.61 13.45
N MET A 301 9.30 9.38 13.40
CA MET A 301 8.72 8.22 14.07
C MET A 301 8.61 8.41 15.58
N ARG A 302 9.65 8.95 16.22
CA ARG A 302 9.69 9.13 17.67
C ARG A 302 8.77 10.25 18.12
N ASN A 303 8.70 11.35 17.38
CA ASN A 303 7.95 12.53 17.78
C ASN A 303 6.44 12.39 17.48
N LEU A 304 6.08 11.59 16.48
CA LEU A 304 4.67 11.29 16.15
C LEU A 304 4.19 9.96 16.76
N GLY A 305 5.08 9.23 17.44
CA GLY A 305 4.79 7.93 18.03
C GLY A 305 3.83 8.03 19.22
N LEU A 306 2.89 7.10 19.30
CA LEU A 306 1.94 6.97 20.40
C LEU A 306 2.51 6.02 21.47
N GLY A 307 2.64 6.49 22.70
CA GLY A 307 3.01 5.63 23.82
C GLY A 307 1.97 4.53 24.08
N ILE A 308 2.42 3.30 24.31
CA ILE A 308 1.60 2.14 24.67
C ILE A 308 2.17 1.45 25.92
N SER A 309 1.28 1.03 26.83
CA SER A 309 1.65 0.21 28.00
C SER A 309 1.96 -1.22 27.60
N ASN A 310 2.76 -1.92 28.42
CA ASN A 310 3.13 -3.32 28.18
C ASN A 310 1.88 -4.21 28.12
N ASN A 311 0.91 -4.03 29.03
CA ASN A 311 -0.34 -4.82 29.01
C ASN A 311 -1.13 -4.69 27.70
N ASN A 312 -1.22 -3.47 27.15
CA ASN A 312 -1.92 -3.25 25.88
C ASN A 312 -1.10 -3.78 24.70
N PHE A 313 0.23 -3.68 24.77
CA PHE A 313 1.14 -4.22 23.76
C PHE A 313 1.07 -5.74 23.70
N ASP A 314 1.08 -6.42 24.85
CA ASP A 314 1.01 -7.89 24.95
C ASP A 314 -0.35 -8.44 24.52
N SER A 315 -1.38 -7.57 24.48
CA SER A 315 -2.73 -7.91 24.04
C SER A 315 -2.96 -7.68 22.55
N LEU A 316 -1.93 -7.27 21.78
CA LEU A 316 -2.02 -6.98 20.35
C LEU A 316 -2.26 -8.22 19.49
#